data_AF-A0A2D6BIM9-F1
#
_entry.id   AF-A0A2D6BIM9-F1
#
_cell.length_a   1.000
_cell.length_b   1.000
_cell.length_c   1.000
_cell.angle_alpha   90.00
_cell.angle_beta   90.00
_cell.angle_gamma   90.00
#
_symmetry.space_group_name_H-M   'P 1'
#
loop_
_entity.id
_entity.type
_entity.pdbx_description
1 polymer ?
#
loop_
_entity_poly.entity_id
_entity_poly.type
_entity_poly.pdbx_seq_one_letter_code
_entity_poly.pdbx_strand_id
1 'polypeptide(L)'
;MEPGDALIAAIEASIALAGFSGLVVVLGRRSQGEWLPQEELRLLNLLGASFQAFLISFLAVLLLSTNLPPSATWVSCSVVWSLATASHTGWVFARRRQLGDADLAKTNPVMFWSIGGLVLVVILLQIANIASIREFWPVLAGIIMNLALGARQFTHLLLSGWR
;
A
#
# COMPACT_ATOMS: atom_id res chain seq x y z
N MET A 1 15.72 14.68 -13.45
CA MET A 1 14.27 14.98 -13.45
C MET A 1 14.14 16.48 -13.57
N GLU A 2 13.22 16.98 -14.39
CA GLU A 2 13.01 18.43 -14.46
C GLU A 2 12.25 18.89 -13.21
N PRO A 3 12.57 20.07 -12.64
CA PRO A 3 11.89 20.58 -11.45
C PRO A 3 10.36 20.69 -11.61
N GLY A 4 9.87 20.86 -12.85
CA GLY A 4 8.45 20.87 -13.18
C GLY A 4 7.75 19.52 -12.90
N ASP A 5 8.39 18.39 -13.22
CA ASP A 5 7.83 17.06 -12.99
C ASP A 5 7.64 16.79 -11.49
N ALA A 6 8.58 17.24 -10.66
CA ALA A 6 8.51 17.13 -9.21
C ALA A 6 7.31 17.92 -8.66
N LEU A 7 7.08 19.11 -9.20
CA LEU A 7 5.99 19.98 -8.80
C LEU A 7 4.63 19.41 -9.22
N ILE A 8 4.54 18.83 -10.42
CA ILE A 8 3.33 18.14 -10.91
C ILE A 8 3.01 16.95 -10.01
N ALA A 9 4.00 16.11 -9.69
CA ALA A 9 3.83 15.00 -8.77
C ALA A 9 3.34 15.47 -7.38
N ALA A 10 3.87 16.59 -6.87
CA ALA A 10 3.43 17.21 -5.60
C ALA A 10 1.99 17.75 -5.66
N ILE A 11 1.56 18.26 -6.81
CA ILE A 11 0.18 18.72 -7.03
C ILE A 11 -0.78 17.53 -7.11
N GLU A 12 -0.48 16.51 -7.92
CA GLU A 12 -1.30 15.29 -8.04
C GLU A 12 -1.47 14.60 -6.69
N ALA A 13 -0.40 14.54 -5.91
CA ALA A 13 -0.38 14.09 -4.53
C ALA A 13 -1.33 14.86 -3.61
N SER A 14 -1.28 16.18 -3.66
CA SER A 14 -2.12 17.06 -2.85
C SER A 14 -3.60 16.92 -3.23
N ILE A 15 -3.90 16.75 -4.52
CA ILE A 15 -5.26 16.46 -5.01
C ILE A 15 -5.74 15.10 -4.51
N ALA A 16 -4.89 14.06 -4.58
CA ALA A 16 -5.24 12.73 -4.05
C ALA A 16 -5.51 12.77 -2.53
N LEU A 17 -4.68 13.48 -1.76
CA LEU A 17 -4.88 13.70 -0.31
C LEU A 17 -6.16 14.49 -0.01
N ALA A 18 -6.46 15.52 -0.80
CA ALA A 18 -7.74 16.22 -0.71
C ALA A 18 -8.93 15.28 -1.02
N GLY A 19 -8.79 14.39 -2.00
CA GLY A 19 -9.78 13.34 -2.29
C GLY A 19 -10.01 12.37 -1.11
N PHE A 20 -8.97 12.06 -0.34
CA PHE A 20 -9.09 11.27 0.89
C PHE A 20 -9.91 11.97 1.99
N SER A 21 -10.10 13.30 1.96
CA SER A 21 -10.98 13.99 2.92
C SER A 21 -12.45 13.53 2.80
N GLY A 22 -12.92 13.21 1.59
CA GLY A 22 -14.24 12.63 1.36
C GLY A 22 -14.37 11.24 1.98
N LEU A 23 -13.30 10.44 1.96
CA LEU A 23 -13.23 9.19 2.71
C LEU A 23 -13.32 9.48 4.21
N VAL A 24 -12.51 10.40 4.77
CA VAL A 24 -12.57 10.75 6.21
C VAL A 24 -13.98 11.18 6.66
N VAL A 25 -14.72 11.93 5.84
CA VAL A 25 -16.11 12.32 6.15
C VAL A 25 -17.06 11.11 6.14
N VAL A 26 -16.95 10.21 5.16
CA VAL A 26 -17.74 8.97 5.11
C VAL A 26 -17.40 8.06 6.29
N LEU A 27 -16.11 7.96 6.62
CA LEU A 27 -15.59 7.22 7.76
C LEU A 27 -16.13 7.76 9.07
N GLY A 28 -16.10 9.09 9.25
CA GLY A 28 -16.60 9.77 10.45
C GLY A 28 -18.11 9.59 10.66
N ARG A 29 -18.90 9.51 9.59
CA ARG A 29 -20.35 9.24 9.70
C ARG A 29 -20.66 7.81 10.13
N ARG A 30 -19.90 6.81 9.64
CA ARG A 30 -20.07 5.41 10.08
C ARG A 30 -19.43 5.11 11.44
N SER A 31 -18.38 5.83 11.84
CA SER A 31 -17.78 5.67 13.19
C SER A 31 -18.71 6.09 14.31
N GLN A 32 -19.78 6.84 14.00
CA GLN A 32 -20.85 7.19 14.93
C GLN A 32 -21.94 6.09 15.05
N GLY A 33 -21.79 4.93 14.39
CA GLY A 33 -22.77 3.83 14.40
C GLY A 33 -22.22 2.43 14.08
N GLU A 34 -21.07 2.09 14.67
CA GLU A 34 -20.42 0.76 14.75
C GLU A 34 -19.91 0.12 13.44
N TRP A 35 -18.61 0.27 13.18
CA TRP A 35 -17.89 -0.53 12.18
C TRP A 35 -17.65 -1.94 12.70
N LEU A 36 -17.83 -2.95 11.84
CA LEU A 36 -17.33 -4.28 12.14
C LEU A 36 -15.78 -4.24 12.14
N PRO A 37 -15.09 -4.95 13.05
CA PRO A 37 -13.62 -4.97 13.12
C PRO A 37 -12.92 -5.31 11.79
N GLN A 38 -13.59 -6.08 10.94
CA GLN A 38 -13.11 -6.42 9.59
C GLN A 38 -13.13 -5.24 8.63
N GLU A 39 -14.16 -4.40 8.69
CA GLU A 39 -14.30 -3.25 7.80
C GLU A 39 -13.24 -2.19 8.13
N GLU A 40 -12.98 -1.99 9.42
CA GLU A 40 -11.89 -1.14 9.90
C GLU A 40 -10.53 -1.66 9.40
N LEU A 41 -10.27 -2.96 9.52
CA LEU A 41 -9.03 -3.56 9.02
C LEU A 41 -8.88 -3.42 7.50
N ARG A 42 -9.96 -3.58 6.72
CA ARG A 42 -9.94 -3.40 5.25
C ARG A 42 -9.60 -1.96 4.89
N LEU A 43 -10.20 -1.01 5.60
CA LEU A 43 -9.94 0.40 5.41
C LEU A 43 -8.50 0.78 5.75
N LEU A 44 -8.00 0.33 6.91
CA LEU A 44 -6.62 0.59 7.31
C LEU A 44 -5.63 -0.03 6.32
N ASN A 45 -5.93 -1.21 5.77
CA ASN A 45 -5.14 -1.82 4.70
C ASN A 45 -5.17 -1.01 3.39
N LEU A 46 -6.34 -0.48 3.01
CA LEU A 46 -6.47 0.41 1.85
C LEU A 46 -5.58 1.64 2.03
N LEU A 47 -5.70 2.28 3.19
CA LEU A 47 -5.01 3.52 3.52
C LEU A 47 -3.50 3.27 3.61
N GLY A 48 -3.09 2.20 4.30
CA GLY A 48 -1.69 1.78 4.42
C GLY A 48 -1.05 1.49 3.06
N ALA A 49 -1.72 0.70 2.20
CA ALA A 49 -1.19 0.40 0.87
C ALA A 49 -1.08 1.66 0.00
N SER A 50 -2.09 2.53 0.04
CA SER A 50 -2.11 3.78 -0.73
C SER A 50 -1.02 4.75 -0.27
N PHE A 51 -0.89 4.97 1.04
CA PHE A 51 0.17 5.81 1.60
C PHE A 51 1.56 5.22 1.37
N GLN A 52 1.72 3.91 1.41
CA GLN A 52 3.01 3.30 1.12
C GLN A 52 3.41 3.53 -0.34
N ALA A 53 2.51 3.31 -1.30
CA ALA A 53 2.75 3.63 -2.72
C ALA A 53 3.13 5.11 -2.90
N PHE A 54 2.39 6.00 -2.23
CA PHE A 54 2.64 7.43 -2.21
C PHE A 54 4.04 7.77 -1.68
N LEU A 55 4.37 7.37 -0.45
CA LEU A 55 5.63 7.71 0.21
C LEU A 55 6.84 7.17 -0.56
N ILE A 56 6.73 5.97 -1.14
CA ILE A 56 7.81 5.39 -1.96
C ILE A 56 8.01 6.18 -3.25
N SER A 57 6.93 6.67 -3.87
CA SER A 57 7.00 7.51 -5.07
C SER A 57 7.66 8.86 -4.76
N PHE A 58 7.31 9.49 -3.63
CA PHE A 58 7.95 10.72 -3.16
C PHE A 58 9.41 10.52 -2.77
N LEU A 59 9.73 9.39 -2.14
CA LEU A 59 11.11 9.03 -1.84
C LEU A 59 11.93 8.90 -3.13
N ALA A 60 11.39 8.26 -4.17
CA ALA A 60 12.05 8.15 -5.47
C ALA A 60 12.29 9.54 -6.09
N VAL A 61 11.27 10.40 -6.11
CA VAL A 61 11.38 11.79 -6.58
C VAL A 61 12.46 12.57 -5.82
N LEU A 62 12.48 12.46 -4.49
CA LEU A 62 13.47 13.11 -3.64
C LEU A 62 14.89 12.60 -3.94
N LEU A 63 15.11 11.29 -3.98
CA LEU A 63 16.43 10.71 -4.23
C LEU A 63 16.93 11.03 -5.64
N LEU A 64 16.04 11.04 -6.65
CA LEU A 64 16.37 11.45 -8.02
C LEU A 64 16.71 12.94 -8.15
N SER A 65 16.31 13.78 -7.18
CA SER A 65 16.71 15.19 -7.12
C SER A 65 18.09 15.40 -6.49
N THR A 66 18.70 14.35 -5.94
CA THR A 66 20.06 14.40 -5.38
C THR A 66 21.11 13.95 -6.40
N ASN A 67 22.39 14.04 -6.04
CA ASN A 67 23.50 13.51 -6.84
C ASN A 67 23.73 11.99 -6.66
N LEU A 68 22.76 11.26 -6.12
CA LEU A 68 22.86 9.80 -5.97
C LEU A 68 22.84 9.11 -7.34
N PRO A 69 23.67 8.06 -7.53
CA PRO A 69 23.58 7.26 -8.74
C PRO A 69 22.21 6.58 -8.81
N PRO A 70 21.59 6.43 -10.00
CA PRO A 70 20.26 5.84 -10.14
C PRO A 70 20.10 4.47 -9.48
N SER A 71 21.15 3.64 -9.52
CA SER A 71 21.17 2.32 -8.88
C SER A 71 21.02 2.41 -7.36
N ALA A 72 21.68 3.37 -6.70
CA ALA A 72 21.53 3.57 -5.26
C ALA A 72 20.12 4.04 -4.92
N THR A 73 19.54 4.93 -5.73
CA THR A 73 18.16 5.40 -5.57
C THR A 73 17.16 4.23 -5.58
N TRP A 74 17.24 3.34 -6.58
CA TRP A 74 16.31 2.22 -6.67
C TRP A 74 16.51 1.17 -5.58
N VAL A 75 17.76 0.92 -5.17
CA VAL A 75 18.06 0.07 -4.02
C VAL A 75 17.46 0.65 -2.74
N SER A 76 17.63 1.95 -2.48
CA SER A 76 17.03 2.63 -1.33
C SER A 76 15.50 2.53 -1.32
N CYS A 77 14.84 2.79 -2.46
CA CYS A 77 13.39 2.61 -2.58
C CYS A 77 12.96 1.17 -2.31
N SER A 78 13.72 0.18 -2.82
CA SER A 78 13.42 -1.25 -2.63
C SER A 78 13.58 -1.68 -1.17
N VAL A 79 14.60 -1.18 -0.47
CA VAL A 79 14.81 -1.42 0.96
C VAL A 79 13.65 -0.87 1.77
N VAL A 80 13.31 0.40 1.57
CA VAL A 80 12.23 1.06 2.32
C VAL A 80 10.89 0.39 2.02
N TRP A 81 10.60 0.06 0.75
CA TRP A 81 9.39 -0.65 0.39
C TRP A 81 9.32 -2.02 1.06
N SER A 82 10.43 -2.79 1.06
CA SER A 82 10.46 -4.14 1.64
C SER A 82 10.23 -4.12 3.15
N LEU A 83 10.88 -3.19 3.85
CA LEU A 83 10.67 -3.00 5.28
C LEU A 83 9.22 -2.60 5.59
N ALA A 84 8.68 -1.62 4.87
CA ALA A 84 7.30 -1.18 5.05
C ALA A 84 6.29 -2.31 4.79
N THR A 85 6.44 -3.05 3.68
CA THR A 85 5.57 -4.18 3.36
C THR A 85 5.68 -5.30 4.39
N ALA A 86 6.88 -5.63 4.86
CA ALA A 86 7.09 -6.65 5.89
C ALA A 86 6.43 -6.24 7.22
N SER A 87 6.63 -5.00 7.66
CA SER A 87 5.99 -4.45 8.86
C SER A 87 4.46 -4.44 8.74
N HIS A 88 3.93 -3.97 7.61
CA HIS A 88 2.49 -3.96 7.34
C HIS A 88 1.91 -5.38 7.34
N THR A 89 2.57 -6.32 6.65
CA THR A 89 2.14 -7.72 6.61
C THR A 89 2.15 -8.34 8.00
N GLY A 90 3.20 -8.13 8.79
CA GLY A 90 3.28 -8.57 10.18
C GLY A 90 2.15 -8.00 11.05
N TRP A 91 1.86 -6.71 10.89
CA TRP A 91 0.74 -6.05 11.57
C TRP A 91 -0.62 -6.67 11.18
N VAL A 92 -0.87 -6.92 9.88
CA VAL A 92 -2.10 -7.59 9.41
C VAL A 92 -2.24 -8.98 10.02
N PHE A 93 -1.16 -9.77 10.05
CA PHE A 93 -1.18 -11.09 10.67
C PHE A 93 -1.47 -11.02 12.18
N ALA A 94 -0.84 -10.10 12.89
CA ALA A 94 -1.09 -9.89 14.32
C ALA A 94 -2.54 -9.47 14.58
N ARG A 95 -3.08 -8.54 13.79
CA ARG A 95 -4.47 -8.07 13.91
C ARG A 95 -5.47 -9.16 13.56
N ARG A 96 -5.17 -10.01 12.58
CA ARG A 96 -6.01 -11.17 12.23
C ARG A 96 -6.08 -12.22 13.32
N ARG A 97 -5.00 -12.46 14.07
CA ARG A 97 -5.00 -13.38 15.22
C ARG A 97 -5.91 -12.91 16.36
N GLN A 98 -6.26 -11.62 16.38
CA GLN A 98 -7.20 -11.05 17.35
C GLN A 98 -8.66 -11.14 16.88
N LEU A 99 -8.92 -11.53 15.63
CA LEU A 99 -10.28 -11.75 15.13
C LEU A 99 -10.79 -13.11 15.60
N GLY A 100 -12.07 -13.18 15.99
CA GLY A 100 -12.70 -14.44 16.38
C GLY A 100 -12.98 -15.38 15.20
N ASP A 101 -13.22 -16.66 15.48
CA ASP A 101 -13.43 -17.70 14.47
C ASP A 101 -14.59 -17.39 13.50
N ALA A 102 -15.67 -16.79 14.02
CA ALA A 102 -16.82 -16.36 13.22
C ALA A 102 -16.48 -15.30 12.17
N ASP A 103 -15.46 -14.48 12.45
CA ASP A 103 -14.97 -13.46 11.54
C ASP A 103 -13.97 -14.05 10.54
N LEU A 104 -13.07 -14.92 10.99
CA LEU A 104 -12.14 -15.63 10.10
C LEU A 104 -12.89 -16.49 9.07
N ALA A 105 -13.99 -17.13 9.46
CA ALA A 105 -14.84 -17.93 8.57
C ALA A 105 -15.44 -17.12 7.39
N LYS A 106 -15.62 -15.80 7.54
CA LYS A 106 -16.09 -14.92 6.46
C LYS A 106 -15.00 -14.60 5.43
N THR A 107 -13.75 -14.99 5.70
CA THR A 107 -12.62 -14.74 4.80
C THR A 107 -12.44 -15.93 3.86
N ASN A 108 -12.42 -15.68 2.56
CA ASN A 108 -12.06 -16.71 1.58
C ASN A 108 -10.56 -17.08 1.75
N PRO A 109 -10.22 -18.33 2.16
CA PRO A 109 -8.86 -18.71 2.47
C PRO A 109 -7.97 -18.80 1.22
N VAL A 110 -8.50 -19.31 0.10
CA VAL A 110 -7.77 -19.41 -1.18
C VAL A 110 -7.31 -18.03 -1.60
N MET A 111 -8.23 -17.07 -1.59
CA MET A 111 -7.97 -15.68 -1.95
C MET A 111 -6.93 -15.01 -1.04
N PHE A 112 -6.99 -15.29 0.27
CA PHE A 112 -6.00 -14.77 1.20
C PHE A 112 -4.60 -15.32 0.91
N TRP A 113 -4.48 -16.63 0.70
CA TRP A 113 -3.20 -17.27 0.40
C TRP A 113 -2.65 -16.87 -0.97
N SER A 114 -3.49 -16.71 -1.99
CA SER A 114 -3.06 -16.22 -3.31
C SER A 114 -2.49 -14.81 -3.22
N ILE A 115 -3.13 -13.91 -2.45
CA ILE A 115 -2.62 -12.56 -2.22
C ILE A 115 -1.31 -12.60 -1.43
N GLY A 116 -1.25 -13.39 -0.36
CA GLY A 116 -0.03 -13.55 0.44
C GLY A 116 1.14 -14.08 -0.39
N GLY A 117 0.88 -15.07 -1.26
CA GLY A 117 1.86 -15.60 -2.21
C GLY A 117 2.33 -14.53 -3.20
N LEU A 118 1.42 -13.73 -3.76
CA LEU A 118 1.78 -12.64 -4.65
C LEU A 118 2.63 -11.57 -3.95
N VAL A 119 2.27 -11.18 -2.72
CA VAL A 119 3.07 -10.25 -1.90
C VAL A 119 4.47 -10.82 -1.67
N LEU A 120 4.59 -12.11 -1.35
CA LEU A 120 5.87 -12.77 -1.16
C LEU A 120 6.73 -12.73 -2.42
N VAL A 121 6.16 -13.04 -3.59
CA VAL A 121 6.86 -12.95 -4.88
C VAL A 121 7.40 -11.54 -5.12
N VAL A 122 6.61 -10.51 -4.84
CA VAL A 122 7.04 -9.12 -5.01
C VAL A 122 8.13 -8.73 -3.99
N ILE A 123 8.07 -9.22 -2.74
CA ILE A 123 9.15 -9.03 -1.76
C ILE A 123 10.45 -9.67 -2.26
N LEU A 124 10.39 -10.92 -2.75
CA LEU A 124 11.56 -11.60 -3.32
C LEU A 124 12.14 -10.83 -4.51
N LEU A 125 11.27 -10.27 -5.35
CA LEU A 125 11.67 -9.39 -6.44
C LEU A 125 12.37 -8.12 -5.94
N GLN A 126 11.90 -7.49 -4.86
CA GLN A 126 12.62 -6.34 -4.26
C GLN A 126 13.98 -6.76 -3.70
N ILE A 127 14.08 -7.93 -3.07
CA ILE A 127 15.36 -8.46 -2.56
C ILE A 127 16.33 -8.69 -3.72
N ALA A 128 15.85 -9.25 -4.85
CA ALA A 128 16.64 -9.37 -6.07
C ALA A 128 17.06 -7.98 -6.60
N ASN A 129 16.20 -6.97 -6.49
CA ASN A 129 16.54 -5.60 -6.87
C ASN A 129 17.63 -4.97 -6.01
N ILE A 130 17.60 -5.24 -4.70
CA ILE A 130 18.62 -4.79 -3.75
C ILE A 130 19.97 -5.47 -4.05
N ALA A 131 19.95 -6.78 -4.33
CA ALA A 131 21.16 -7.56 -4.51
C ALA A 131 21.82 -7.35 -5.88
N SER A 132 21.05 -7.46 -6.97
CA SER A 132 21.59 -7.58 -8.33
C SER A 132 20.95 -6.65 -9.36
N ILE A 133 19.62 -6.54 -9.44
CA ILE A 133 18.94 -5.86 -10.56
C ILE A 133 19.22 -4.35 -10.52
N ARG A 134 18.97 -3.68 -9.38
CA ARG A 134 19.23 -2.25 -9.14
C ARG A 134 18.57 -1.30 -10.15
N GLU A 135 17.39 -1.67 -10.64
CA GLU A 135 16.62 -0.92 -11.63
C GLU A 135 15.28 -0.41 -11.05
N PHE A 136 14.61 0.43 -11.84
CA PHE A 136 13.32 1.03 -11.49
C PHE A 136 12.16 0.03 -11.50
N TRP A 137 12.09 -0.86 -12.49
CA TRP A 137 10.89 -1.66 -12.74
C TRP A 137 10.48 -2.58 -11.56
N PRO A 138 11.40 -3.11 -10.72
CA PRO A 138 10.99 -3.85 -9.53
C PRO A 138 10.29 -2.95 -8.51
N VAL A 139 10.79 -1.73 -8.29
CA VAL A 139 10.14 -0.73 -7.43
C VAL A 139 8.74 -0.42 -7.96
N LEU A 140 8.61 -0.22 -9.28
CA LEU A 140 7.32 0.00 -9.94
C LEU A 140 6.35 -1.17 -9.70
N ALA A 141 6.81 -2.42 -9.81
CA ALA A 141 5.99 -3.59 -9.51
C ALA A 141 5.48 -3.59 -8.06
N GLY A 142 6.31 -3.14 -7.11
CA GLY A 142 5.92 -2.94 -5.71
C GLY A 142 4.84 -1.87 -5.52
N ILE A 143 4.96 -0.75 -6.24
CA ILE A 143 3.95 0.32 -6.22
C ILE A 143 2.63 -0.19 -6.82
N ILE A 144 2.67 -0.86 -7.98
CA ILE A 144 1.49 -1.43 -8.63
C ILE A 144 0.80 -2.43 -7.69
N MET A 145 1.56 -3.28 -6.99
CA MET A 145 1.02 -4.22 -6.02
C MET A 145 0.28 -3.51 -4.89
N ASN A 146 0.85 -2.45 -4.32
CA ASN A 146 0.21 -1.65 -3.28
C ASN A 146 -1.11 -1.03 -3.78
N LEU A 147 -1.12 -0.47 -4.99
CA LEU A 147 -2.33 0.09 -5.59
C LEU A 147 -3.40 -0.98 -5.86
N ALA A 148 -3.00 -2.15 -6.36
CA ALA A 148 -3.92 -3.28 -6.59
C ALA A 148 -4.54 -3.77 -5.27
N LEU A 149 -3.75 -3.85 -4.20
CA LEU A 149 -4.25 -4.16 -2.85
C LEU A 149 -5.24 -3.10 -2.37
N GLY A 150 -4.91 -1.81 -2.53
CA GLY A 150 -5.79 -0.70 -2.17
C GLY A 150 -7.12 -0.73 -2.94
N ALA A 151 -7.07 -0.85 -4.27
CA ALA A 151 -8.23 -0.92 -5.15
C ALA A 151 -9.15 -2.11 -4.80
N ARG A 152 -8.54 -3.25 -4.47
CA ARG A 152 -9.27 -4.43 -4.00
C ARG A 152 -10.01 -4.16 -2.69
N GLN A 153 -9.35 -3.57 -1.69
CA GLN A 153 -10.00 -3.24 -0.42
C GLN A 153 -11.13 -2.23 -0.62
N PHE A 154 -10.92 -1.24 -1.48
CA PHE A 154 -11.93 -0.25 -1.85
C PHE A 154 -13.17 -0.90 -2.46
N THR A 155 -12.98 -1.80 -3.43
CA THR A 155 -14.06 -2.55 -4.08
C THR A 155 -14.87 -3.34 -3.06
N HIS A 156 -14.20 -3.98 -2.08
CA HIS A 156 -14.90 -4.70 -1.03
C HIS A 156 -15.71 -3.80 -0.09
N LEU A 157 -15.18 -2.64 0.28
CA LEU A 157 -15.90 -1.66 1.11
C LEU A 157 -17.12 -1.09 0.38
N LEU A 158 -17.01 -0.84 -0.93
CA LEU A 158 -18.15 -0.44 -1.75
C LEU A 158 -19.23 -1.52 -1.80
N LEU A 159 -18.84 -2.77 -2.06
CA LEU A 159 -19.79 -3.88 -2.17
C LEU A 159 -20.41 -4.27 -0.81
N SER A 160 -19.72 -4.04 0.31
CA SER A 160 -20.27 -4.26 1.65
C SER A 160 -21.14 -3.10 2.12
N GLY A 161 -20.87 -1.87 1.67
CA GLY A 161 -21.60 -0.67 2.09
C GLY A 161 -22.99 -0.49 1.46
N TRP A 162 -23.31 -1.26 0.41
CA TRP A 162 -24.59 -1.20 -0.33
C TRP A 162 -25.60 -2.30 0.07
N ARG A 163 -25.29 -3.08 1.11
CA ARG A 163 -26.22 -4.03 1.73
C ARG A 163 -26.69 -3.49 3.07
#